data_AF-A0AAV7QJI2-F1
#
_entry.id   AF-A0AAV7QJI2-F1
#
_cell.length_a   1.000
_cell.length_b   1.000
_cell.length_c   1.000
_cell.angle_alpha   90.00
_cell.angle_beta   90.00
_cell.angle_gamma   90.00
#
_symmetry.space_group_name_H-M   'P 1'
#
loop_
_entity.id
_entity.type
_entity.pdbx_description
1 polymer ?
#
loop_
_entity_poly.entity_id
_entity_poly.type
_entity_poly.pdbx_seq_one_letter_code
_entity_poly.pdbx_strand_id
1 'polypeptide(L)'
;MILEVLNKQGDTVQDTVAVLESFRQYCNDLYKAQTIRDEGSMEDYLAHKAMKWLTNEHRERLMAPLQPGKICVALQEMPSAKAPGTDGLTVAFYRAYQDLLIPQLVTLFEEVAENG
;
A
#
# COMPACT_ATOMS: atom_id res chain seq x y z
N MET A 1 18.76 9.32 -14.60
CA MET A 1 19.14 8.25 -15.55
C MET A 1 19.73 7.13 -14.72
N ILE A 2 19.21 5.91 -14.80
CA ILE A 2 19.79 4.77 -14.07
C ILE A 2 21.02 4.34 -14.85
N LEU A 3 22.19 4.44 -14.23
CA LEU A 3 23.49 4.18 -14.88
C LEU A 3 24.02 2.78 -14.57
N GLU A 4 23.42 2.08 -13.61
CA GLU A 4 23.90 0.81 -13.10
C GLU A 4 22.75 0.03 -12.46
N VAL A 5 22.63 -1.26 -12.79
CA VAL A 5 21.65 -2.17 -12.18
C VAL A 5 22.26 -3.54 -11.94
N LEU A 6 21.69 -4.28 -10.98
CA LEU A 6 21.96 -5.69 -10.79
C LEU A 6 21.10 -6.51 -11.75
N ASN A 7 21.72 -7.31 -12.62
CA ASN A 7 21.00 -8.25 -13.46
C ASN A 7 20.49 -9.45 -12.61
N LYS A 8 19.72 -10.34 -13.22
CA LYS A 8 19.18 -11.52 -12.51
C LYS A 8 20.23 -12.53 -12.06
N GLN A 9 21.40 -12.52 -12.69
CA GLN A 9 22.53 -13.38 -12.38
C GLN A 9 23.32 -12.84 -11.17
N GLY A 10 23.01 -11.63 -10.69
CA GLY A 10 23.73 -10.98 -9.61
C GLY A 10 24.94 -10.18 -10.09
N ASP A 11 25.10 -9.99 -11.40
CA ASP A 11 26.15 -9.16 -11.95
C ASP A 11 25.69 -7.71 -12.07
N THR A 12 26.63 -6.80 -11.87
CA THR A 12 26.38 -5.37 -12.03
C THR A 12 26.60 -4.98 -13.50
N VAL A 13 25.59 -4.36 -14.13
CA VAL A 13 25.64 -3.93 -15.53
C VAL A 13 25.42 -2.43 -15.64
N GLN A 14 26.22 -1.78 -16.50
CA GLN A 14 26.19 -0.32 -16.73
C GLN A 14 25.96 0.06 -18.20
N ASP A 15 26.05 -0.91 -19.11
CA ASP A 15 25.72 -0.68 -20.53
C ASP A 15 24.23 -0.41 -20.70
N THR A 16 23.88 0.62 -21.47
CA THR A 16 22.49 1.07 -21.66
C THR A 16 21.57 -0.06 -22.15
N VAL A 17 22.05 -0.92 -23.06
CA VAL A 17 21.26 -2.03 -23.59
C VAL A 17 21.06 -3.08 -22.50
N ALA A 18 22.12 -3.45 -21.79
CA ALA A 18 22.06 -4.42 -20.69
C ALA A 18 21.18 -3.94 -19.51
N VAL A 19 21.21 -2.65 -19.20
CA VAL A 19 20.35 -2.02 -18.17
C VAL A 19 18.89 -2.09 -18.59
N LEU A 20 18.57 -1.71 -19.83
CA LEU A 20 17.20 -1.77 -20.36
C LEU A 20 16.67 -3.21 -20.44
N GLU A 21 17.51 -4.16 -20.84
CA GLU A 21 17.15 -5.57 -20.88
C GLU A 21 16.89 -6.13 -19.48
N SER A 22 17.75 -5.80 -18.51
CA SER A 22 17.58 -6.18 -17.11
C SER A 22 16.26 -5.62 -16.53
N PHE A 23 15.95 -4.35 -16.81
CA PHE A 23 14.70 -3.74 -16.40
C PHE A 23 13.48 -4.40 -17.06
N ARG A 24 13.52 -4.59 -18.39
CA ARG A 24 12.45 -5.27 -19.15
C ARG A 24 12.21 -6.67 -18.59
N GLN A 25 13.27 -7.41 -18.31
CA GLN A 25 13.22 -8.77 -17.82
C GLN A 25 12.70 -8.83 -16.37
N TYR A 26 13.05 -7.86 -15.52
CA TYR A 26 12.48 -7.70 -14.18
C TYR A 26 10.97 -7.42 -14.24
N CYS A 27 10.54 -6.41 -15.02
CA CYS A 27 9.13 -6.09 -15.16
C CYS A 27 8.33 -7.25 -15.76
N ASN A 28 8.89 -7.95 -16.76
CA ASN A 28 8.26 -9.14 -17.32
C ASN A 28 8.07 -10.19 -16.23
N ASP A 29 9.08 -10.46 -15.40
CA ASP A 29 8.94 -11.42 -14.30
C ASP A 29 7.97 -10.99 -13.21
N LEU A 30 7.99 -9.71 -12.84
CA LEU A 30 7.12 -9.15 -11.80
C LEU A 30 5.65 -9.21 -12.20
N TYR A 31 5.38 -8.96 -13.48
CA TYR A 31 4.03 -8.96 -14.05
C TYR A 31 3.74 -10.19 -14.91
N LYS A 32 4.59 -11.23 -14.86
CA LYS A 32 4.25 -12.53 -15.42
C LYS A 32 2.98 -12.94 -14.68
N ALA A 33 1.89 -13.03 -15.42
CA ALA A 33 0.66 -13.53 -14.87
C ALA A 33 1.02 -14.84 -14.17
N GLN A 34 0.87 -14.87 -12.84
CA GLN A 34 0.61 -16.15 -12.22
C GLN A 34 -0.61 -16.65 -12.98
N THR A 35 -0.45 -17.72 -13.75
CA THR A 35 -1.59 -18.56 -14.07
C THR A 35 -2.12 -18.98 -12.71
N ILE A 36 -3.05 -18.18 -12.19
CA ILE A 36 -4.01 -18.61 -11.20
C ILE A 36 -4.84 -19.62 -11.99
N ARG A 37 -4.29 -20.82 -12.16
CA ARG A 37 -5.10 -22.03 -12.26
C ARG A 37 -5.57 -22.31 -10.85
N ASP A 38 -6.37 -21.40 -10.32
CA ASP A 38 -7.31 -21.76 -9.30
C ASP A 38 -8.61 -21.96 -10.09
N GLU A 39 -8.88 -23.22 -10.39
CA GLU A 39 -10.12 -23.67 -11.03
C GLU A 39 -11.32 -23.59 -10.06
N GLY A 40 -11.12 -23.04 -8.85
CA GLY A 40 -12.20 -22.69 -7.94
C GLY A 40 -12.84 -21.35 -8.35
N SER A 41 -14.16 -21.27 -8.29
CA SER A 41 -14.82 -19.98 -8.47
C SER A 41 -14.47 -19.06 -7.28
N MET A 42 -14.71 -17.75 -7.44
CA MET A 42 -14.56 -16.80 -6.34
C MET A 42 -15.31 -17.29 -5.08
N GLU A 43 -16.45 -17.94 -5.26
CA GLU A 43 -17.24 -18.55 -4.19
C GLU A 43 -16.47 -19.65 -3.45
N ASP A 44 -15.73 -20.52 -4.15
CA ASP A 44 -14.91 -21.56 -3.51
C ASP A 44 -13.76 -20.93 -2.70
N TYR A 45 -13.08 -19.93 -3.27
CA TYR A 45 -12.02 -19.20 -2.56
C TYR A 45 -12.55 -18.55 -1.26
N LEU A 46 -13.72 -17.92 -1.33
CA LEU A 46 -14.36 -17.26 -0.18
C LEU A 46 -14.94 -18.27 0.83
N ALA A 47 -15.31 -19.48 0.40
CA ALA A 47 -15.75 -20.55 1.28
C ALA A 47 -14.58 -21.19 2.05
N HIS A 48 -13.42 -21.35 1.40
CA HIS A 48 -12.21 -21.91 2.01
C HIS A 48 -11.49 -20.90 2.92
N LYS A 49 -11.50 -19.62 2.56
CA LYS A 49 -11.13 -18.58 3.51
C LYS A 49 -12.23 -18.52 4.55
N ALA A 50 -11.95 -18.91 5.79
CA ALA A 50 -12.86 -18.66 6.91
C ALA A 50 -13.06 -17.14 7.08
N MET A 51 -13.97 -16.57 6.30
CA MET A 51 -14.30 -15.16 6.33
C MET A 51 -15.03 -14.94 7.65
N LYS A 52 -14.28 -14.48 8.65
CA LYS A 52 -14.87 -14.17 9.95
C LYS A 52 -15.81 -12.99 9.72
N TRP A 53 -17.11 -13.26 9.81
CA TRP A 53 -18.11 -12.21 9.89
C TRP A 53 -17.72 -11.24 11.01
N LEU A 54 -17.81 -9.94 10.75
CA LEU A 54 -17.59 -8.94 11.77
C LEU A 54 -18.61 -9.16 12.88
N THR A 55 -18.12 -9.36 14.11
CA THR A 55 -18.98 -9.36 15.29
C THR A 55 -19.59 -7.96 15.47
N ASN A 56 -20.64 -7.86 16.27
CA ASN A 56 -21.21 -6.56 16.62
C ASN A 56 -20.16 -5.65 17.28
N GLU A 57 -19.29 -6.22 18.12
CA GLU A 57 -18.16 -5.49 18.73
C GLU A 57 -17.18 -4.94 17.68
N HIS A 58 -16.79 -5.74 16.67
CA HIS A 58 -15.92 -5.25 15.61
C HIS A 58 -16.61 -4.12 14.82
N ARG A 59 -17.92 -4.25 14.55
CA ARG A 59 -18.69 -3.21 13.85
C ARG A 59 -18.73 -1.91 14.66
N GLU A 60 -19.06 -1.99 15.95
CA GLU A 60 -19.10 -0.83 16.84
C GLU A 60 -17.73 -0.14 16.91
N ARG A 61 -16.64 -0.91 17.02
CA ARG A 61 -15.28 -0.34 17.03
C ARG A 61 -14.89 0.33 15.72
N LEU A 62 -15.36 -0.19 14.58
CA LEU A 62 -15.12 0.39 13.26
C LEU A 62 -15.98 1.65 13.02
N MET A 63 -17.17 1.72 13.61
CA MET A 63 -18.07 2.87 13.53
C MET A 63 -17.80 3.93 14.59
N ALA A 64 -16.90 3.67 15.54
CA ALA A 64 -16.54 4.63 16.57
C ALA A 64 -15.79 5.84 15.97
N PRO A 65 -15.98 7.05 16.53
CA PRO A 65 -15.31 8.26 16.07
C PRO A 65 -13.78 8.11 15.97
N LEU A 66 -13.20 8.70 14.92
CA LEU A 66 -11.76 8.64 14.69
C LEU A 66 -11.03 9.47 15.75
N GLN A 67 -10.07 8.84 16.43
CA GLN A 67 -9.29 9.51 17.46
C GLN A 67 -7.96 10.03 16.87
N PRO A 68 -7.53 11.27 17.18
CA PRO A 68 -6.24 11.81 16.72
C PRO A 68 -5.06 10.87 16.97
N GLY A 69 -5.04 10.22 18.13
CA GLY A 69 -3.98 9.27 18.50
C GLY A 69 -3.87 8.07 17.56
N LYS A 70 -4.98 7.61 16.96
CA LYS A 70 -4.95 6.52 15.97
C LYS A 70 -4.22 6.94 14.69
N ILE A 71 -4.41 8.19 14.25
CA ILE A 71 -3.72 8.74 13.08
C ILE A 71 -2.22 8.87 13.39
N CYS A 72 -1.86 9.38 14.57
CA CYS A 72 -0.46 9.41 15.04
C CYS A 72 0.20 8.03 14.95
N VAL A 73 -0.41 7.00 15.54
CA VAL A 73 0.15 5.63 15.53
C VAL A 73 0.28 5.12 14.10
N ALA A 74 -0.75 5.28 13.27
CA ALA A 74 -0.71 4.86 11.87
C ALA A 74 0.42 5.54 11.10
N LEU A 75 0.62 6.85 11.28
CA LEU A 75 1.71 7.59 10.64
C LEU A 75 3.09 7.09 11.10
N GLN A 76 3.25 6.72 12.37
CA GLN A 76 4.52 6.18 12.87
C GLN A 76 4.81 4.78 12.32
N GLU A 77 3.80 3.94 12.16
CA GLU A 77 3.96 2.56 11.66
C GLU A 77 4.15 2.46 10.13
N MET A 78 3.80 3.51 9.38
CA MET A 78 3.94 3.51 7.91
C MET A 78 5.40 3.35 7.44
N PRO A 79 5.69 2.55 6.39
CA PRO A 79 7.06 2.41 5.90
C PRO A 79 7.55 3.67 5.17
N SER A 80 8.73 4.16 5.53
CA SER A 80 9.33 5.38 4.96
C SER A 80 9.75 5.27 3.49
N ALA A 81 9.96 4.06 2.98
CA ALA A 81 10.52 3.81 1.65
C ALA A 81 9.45 3.58 0.56
N LYS A 82 8.17 3.88 0.83
CA LYS A 82 7.12 3.75 -0.18
C LYS A 82 7.08 4.96 -1.10
N ALA A 83 6.79 4.72 -2.37
CA ALA A 83 6.49 5.77 -3.33
C ALA A 83 5.27 6.59 -2.85
N PRO A 84 5.24 7.91 -3.13
CA PRO A 84 4.09 8.74 -2.79
C PRO A 84 2.83 8.30 -3.54
N GLY A 85 1.66 8.68 -3.01
CA GLY A 85 0.37 8.46 -3.66
C GLY A 85 0.15 9.39 -4.86
N THR A 86 -1.09 9.49 -5.31
CA THR A 86 -1.50 10.41 -6.38
C THR A 86 -1.34 11.89 -6.01
N ASP A 87 -1.23 12.19 -4.72
CA ASP A 87 -0.96 13.50 -4.15
C ASP A 87 0.52 13.92 -4.24
N GLY A 88 1.44 12.99 -4.54
CA GLY A 88 2.88 13.24 -4.56
C GLY A 88 3.52 13.42 -3.18
N LEU A 89 2.77 13.25 -2.08
CA LEU A 89 3.27 13.45 -0.71
C LEU A 89 3.74 12.11 -0.11
N THR A 90 4.91 12.13 0.53
CA THR A 90 5.45 10.94 1.21
C THR A 90 5.06 10.94 2.68
N VAL A 91 5.17 9.79 3.35
CA VAL A 91 4.96 9.70 4.81
C VAL A 91 5.86 10.66 5.61
N ALA A 92 7.03 11.02 5.09
CA ALA A 92 7.91 11.99 5.73
C ALA A 92 7.26 13.39 5.81
N PHE A 93 6.52 13.80 4.78
CA PHE A 93 5.73 15.03 4.82
C PHE A 93 4.66 14.96 5.91
N TYR A 94 3.87 13.89 5.93
CA TYR A 94 2.80 13.72 6.92
C TYR A 94 3.31 13.72 8.36
N ARG A 95 4.47 13.11 8.62
CA ARG A 95 5.11 13.15 9.95
C ARG A 95 5.66 14.53 10.30
N ALA A 96 6.29 15.21 9.35
CA ALA A 96 6.87 16.54 9.59
C ALA A 96 5.83 17.59 9.97
N TYR A 97 4.60 17.45 9.44
CA TYR A 97 3.49 18.38 9.67
C TYR A 97 2.33 17.75 10.45
N GLN A 98 2.57 16.65 11.18
CA GLN A 98 1.50 15.90 11.84
C GLN A 98 0.66 16.75 12.81
N ASP A 99 1.29 17.67 13.53
CA ASP A 99 0.60 18.56 14.48
C ASP A 99 -0.40 19.50 13.79
N LEU A 100 -0.10 19.89 12.55
CA LEU A 100 -0.97 20.72 11.72
C LEU A 100 -2.05 19.88 11.02
N LEU A 101 -1.69 18.69 10.54
CA LEU A 101 -2.54 17.89 9.66
C LEU A 101 -3.55 17.03 10.43
N ILE A 102 -3.16 16.46 11.57
CA ILE A 102 -4.03 15.50 12.29
C ILE A 102 -5.39 16.10 12.64
N PRO A 103 -5.51 17.33 13.19
CA PRO A 103 -6.82 17.91 13.47
C PRO A 103 -7.69 18.03 12.21
N GLN A 104 -7.09 18.45 11.08
CA GLN A 104 -7.80 18.59 9.79
C GLN A 104 -8.24 17.22 9.25
N LEU A 105 -7.38 16.21 9.37
CA LEU A 105 -7.69 14.85 8.93
C LEU A 105 -8.82 14.24 9.75
N VAL A 106 -8.86 14.45 11.07
CA VAL A 106 -9.97 13.97 11.92
C VAL A 106 -11.28 14.58 11.44
N THR A 107 -11.35 15.90 11.28
CA THR A 107 -12.56 16.58 10.80
C THR A 107 -12.98 16.07 9.42
N LEU A 108 -12.03 15.94 8.48
CA LEU A 108 -12.32 15.44 7.15
C LEU A 108 -12.87 14.00 7.17
N PHE A 109 -12.29 13.10 7.97
CA PHE A 109 -12.79 11.73 8.06
C PHE A 109 -14.15 11.63 8.75
N GLU A 110 -14.43 12.50 9.72
CA GLU A 110 -15.76 12.62 10.34
C GLU A 110 -16.79 13.10 9.32
N GLU A 111 -16.49 14.15 8.54
CA GLU A 111 -17.37 14.66 7.49
C GLU A 111 -17.68 13.60 6.42
N VAL A 112 -16.68 12.83 6.00
CA VAL A 112 -16.84 11.73 5.05
C VAL A 112 -17.67 10.59 5.66
N ALA A 113 -17.52 10.29 6.95
CA ALA A 113 -18.31 9.25 7.61
C ALA A 113 -19.79 9.64 7.73
N GLU A 114 -20.08 10.93 7.90
CA GLU A 114 -21.45 11.44 8.01
C GLU A 114 -22.15 11.65 6.65
N ASN A 115 -21.40 12.07 5.62
CA ASN A 115 -21.97 12.54 4.35
C ASN A 115 -21.52 11.78 3.09
N GLY A 116 -20.61 10.81 3.23
CA GLY A 116 -20.01 10.06 2.12
C GLY A 116 -20.76 8.80 1.69
#